data_AF-A0A850BIV8-F1
#
_entry.id   AF-A0A850BIV8-F1
#
_cell.length_a   1.000
_cell.length_b   1.000
_cell.length_c   1.000
_cell.angle_alpha   90.00
_cell.angle_beta   90.00
_cell.angle_gamma   90.00
#
_symmetry.space_group_name_H-M   'P 1'
#
loop_
_entity.id
_entity.type
_entity.pdbx_description
1 polymer ?
#
loop_
_entity_poly.entity_id
_entity_poly.type
_entity_poly.pdbx_seq_one_letter_code
_entity_poly.pdbx_strand_id
1 'polypeptide(L)'
;MTKYRFFHQSLPSFAAILMLAAVLPACGGDKGDPGAAGPAGVDGRDGADGMNGTPGAPGAPGDPGESFVVDQSLPPIEKAFVGVGGKDAVMGLTGLKIQSKGARWLQGEGYEPHTPAIKTTLFTVDVTADLAADNLRLDWKRDVDVLGIQASLQASEIIAGNLGVISGNESIFGFPAGDMLSDRWASVRKQQWILNPHLLLKQAAADPTMILDDKGVALLDGTVHHLVVLENDISPITLYVNQATGWINKLTLSENDNLHRDVDVEVLYYGWAAPAAGGLKFPSDVYIARSGEIIHQEARSSVEVNPAIAAGTFDFPAGSNPMYSEMDAHRGEANHQWHQMFAGSGLPFDGQQTFINPVELAPGVFHLMGGSHHSLLVEQQNGLVLVEAPLDQGHAEALLAHVSTVFPSKPITHVIATHHHDDHSSGVRTIAAAGATVVASAASSTFWNHILTARSSIFPDAMETNPVKAPVMWVPELGSLNLDDNARPVSAYHIKTDHAADLLIVHLPSQNVLFQSDMLSSGGPIMFFGVFAANAKDLHDGIMANGIDAPNLVIAGGHGAGTNTFSELQAALGL
;
A
#
# COMPACT_ATOMS: atom_id res chain seq x y z
N MET A 1 32.60 -45.66 -4.93
CA MET A 1 33.07 -45.70 -3.53
C MET A 1 33.23 -44.26 -3.07
N THR A 2 32.42 -43.87 -2.06
CA THR A 2 32.69 -42.83 -1.03
C THR A 2 32.77 -41.37 -1.49
N LYS A 3 32.12 -40.34 -0.92
CA LYS A 3 31.01 -40.13 0.03
C LYS A 3 30.63 -38.64 -0.14
N TYR A 4 29.34 -38.30 -0.07
CA TYR A 4 28.83 -36.94 0.05
C TYR A 4 29.24 -36.28 1.39
N ARG A 5 29.50 -34.96 1.37
CA ARG A 5 29.40 -34.07 2.54
C ARG A 5 28.83 -32.72 2.12
N PHE A 6 27.58 -32.48 2.52
CA PHE A 6 26.98 -31.15 2.63
C PHE A 6 27.60 -30.43 3.84
N PHE A 7 27.92 -29.15 3.68
CA PHE A 7 28.17 -28.25 4.80
C PHE A 7 27.05 -27.21 4.84
N HIS A 8 26.38 -27.15 5.99
CA HIS A 8 25.55 -26.04 6.43
C HIS A 8 26.37 -24.75 6.46
N GLN A 9 25.80 -23.66 5.96
CA GLN A 9 26.10 -22.33 6.44
C GLN A 9 24.80 -21.69 6.94
N SER A 10 24.79 -21.52 8.26
CA SER A 10 23.86 -20.74 9.06
C SER A 10 23.90 -19.27 8.65
N LEU A 11 22.76 -18.72 8.25
CA LEU A 11 22.52 -17.27 8.17
C LEU A 11 22.50 -16.69 9.59
N PRO A 12 23.12 -15.52 9.84
CA PRO A 12 23.09 -14.89 11.14
C PRO A 12 21.73 -14.25 11.39
N SER A 13 21.19 -14.51 12.58
CA SER A 13 20.01 -13.87 13.15
C SER A 13 20.18 -12.34 13.18
N PHE A 14 19.34 -11.62 12.46
CA PHE A 14 19.17 -10.18 12.63
C PHE A 14 18.34 -9.93 13.91
N ALA A 15 19.03 -9.84 15.04
CA ALA A 15 18.52 -9.22 16.25
C ALA A 15 18.97 -7.75 16.26
N ALA A 16 18.17 -6.88 15.64
CA ALA A 16 18.18 -5.45 15.90
C ALA A 16 16.79 -5.07 16.40
N ILE A 17 16.54 -5.42 17.66
CA ILE A 17 15.34 -5.07 18.41
C ILE A 17 15.35 -3.55 18.61
N LEU A 18 14.37 -2.88 18.02
CA LEU A 18 13.96 -1.54 18.39
C LEU A 18 13.52 -1.58 19.86
N MET A 19 14.37 -1.14 20.80
CA MET A 19 13.94 -0.82 22.15
C MET A 19 13.16 0.50 22.11
N LEU A 20 11.88 0.42 21.74
CA LEU A 20 10.92 1.41 22.22
C LEU A 20 10.65 1.06 23.68
N ALA A 21 11.14 1.88 24.61
CA ALA A 21 10.71 1.82 26.01
C ALA A 21 9.25 2.28 26.09
N ALA A 22 8.33 1.38 25.74
CA ALA A 22 6.93 1.50 26.09
C ALA A 22 6.86 1.38 27.61
N VAL A 23 6.66 2.51 28.30
CA VAL A 23 6.07 2.49 29.64
C VAL A 23 4.64 2.00 29.44
N LEU A 24 4.46 0.68 29.53
CA LEU A 24 3.16 0.05 29.57
C LEU A 24 2.39 0.62 30.77
N PRO A 25 1.18 1.18 30.61
CA PRO A 25 0.23 1.10 31.70
C PRO A 25 -0.10 -0.38 31.86
N ALA A 26 0.26 -0.97 33.00
CA ALA A 26 -0.31 -2.25 33.40
C ALA A 26 -1.84 -2.17 33.21
N CYS A 27 -2.42 -3.22 32.61
CA CYS A 27 -3.84 -3.31 32.28
C CYS A 27 -4.69 -2.75 33.42
N GLY A 28 -5.27 -1.56 33.20
CA GLY A 28 -6.07 -0.88 34.21
C GLY A 28 -7.43 -1.54 34.31
N GLY A 29 -7.58 -2.50 35.23
CA GLY A 29 -8.87 -2.74 35.85
C GLY A 29 -9.35 -1.47 36.57
N ASP A 30 -10.64 -1.42 36.90
CA ASP A 30 -11.19 -0.31 37.67
C ASP A 30 -10.33 -0.05 38.92
N LYS A 31 -9.89 1.20 39.09
CA LYS A 31 -9.12 1.59 40.26
C LYS A 31 -10.03 1.39 41.48
N GLY A 32 -9.62 0.54 42.42
CA GLY A 32 -10.31 0.40 43.70
C GLY A 32 -10.40 1.74 44.44
N ASP A 33 -11.46 1.91 45.23
CA ASP A 33 -11.69 3.13 46.00
C ASP A 33 -10.46 3.46 46.89
N PRO A 34 -10.07 4.75 47.01
CA PRO A 34 -9.00 5.14 47.91
C PRO A 34 -9.27 4.70 49.35
N GLY A 35 -8.24 4.15 50.02
CA GLY A 35 -8.33 3.83 51.45
C GLY A 35 -8.61 5.08 52.30
N ALA A 36 -9.20 4.89 53.48
CA ALA A 36 -9.50 5.99 54.41
C ALA A 36 -8.21 6.77 54.78
N ALA A 37 -8.30 8.09 54.79
CA ALA A 37 -7.19 8.95 55.19
C ALA A 37 -6.75 8.67 56.63
N GLY A 38 -5.44 8.60 56.86
CA GLY A 38 -4.88 8.45 58.21
C GLY A 38 -5.12 9.69 59.08
N PRO A 39 -5.07 9.57 60.42
CA PRO A 39 -5.21 10.70 61.31
C PRO A 39 -4.10 11.75 61.09
N ALA A 40 -4.45 13.03 61.16
CA ALA A 40 -3.52 14.13 61.01
C ALA A 40 -2.45 14.12 62.13
N GLY A 41 -1.21 14.48 61.77
CA GLY A 41 -0.13 14.69 62.74
C GLY A 41 -0.41 15.86 63.68
N VAL A 42 0.30 15.91 64.80
CA VAL A 42 0.22 17.01 65.78
C VAL A 42 1.28 18.07 65.46
N ASP A 43 0.88 19.33 65.44
CA ASP A 43 1.78 20.46 65.23
C ASP A 43 2.83 20.56 66.35
N GLY A 44 4.11 20.72 65.99
CA GLY A 44 5.22 20.93 66.93
C GLY A 44 5.21 22.34 67.53
N ARG A 45 5.73 22.50 68.76
CA ARG A 45 6.07 23.82 69.31
C ARG A 45 7.44 24.26 68.78
N ASP A 46 7.60 25.55 68.51
CA ASP A 46 8.78 26.18 67.89
C ASP A 46 10.11 25.58 68.37
N GLY A 47 10.83 24.94 67.43
CA GLY A 47 12.18 24.41 67.62
C GLY A 47 12.38 22.90 67.37
N ALA A 48 11.33 22.13 67.06
CA ALA A 48 11.46 20.76 66.57
C ALA A 48 10.34 20.43 65.57
N ASP A 49 10.71 19.87 64.41
CA ASP A 49 9.75 19.45 63.37
C ASP A 49 8.77 18.41 63.92
N GLY A 50 7.47 18.56 63.61
CA GLY A 50 6.43 17.62 64.00
C GLY A 50 6.60 16.24 63.33
N MET A 51 6.09 15.18 63.96
CA MET A 51 6.08 13.84 63.36
C MET A 51 4.97 13.72 62.31
N ASN A 52 5.31 13.27 61.11
CA ASN A 52 4.33 12.93 60.07
C ASN A 52 3.36 11.86 60.58
N GLY A 53 2.07 12.00 60.26
CA GLY A 53 1.06 10.97 60.53
C GLY A 53 1.38 9.66 59.82
N THR A 54 0.91 8.54 60.36
CA THR A 54 1.07 7.23 59.72
C THR A 54 0.28 7.17 58.41
N PRO A 55 0.87 6.69 57.30
CA PRO A 55 0.16 6.47 56.04
C PRO A 55 -1.09 5.59 56.26
N GLY A 56 -2.18 5.91 55.56
CA GLY A 56 -3.38 5.08 55.54
C GLY A 56 -3.10 3.68 54.98
N ALA A 57 -3.91 2.69 55.36
CA ALA A 57 -3.79 1.34 54.80
C ALA A 57 -4.02 1.37 53.28
N PRO A 58 -3.22 0.66 52.47
CA PRO A 58 -3.48 0.51 51.04
C PRO A 58 -4.89 -0.03 50.78
N GLY A 59 -5.56 0.48 49.74
CA GLY A 59 -6.84 -0.07 49.27
C GLY A 59 -6.67 -1.53 48.82
N ALA A 60 -7.75 -2.30 48.81
CA ALA A 60 -7.72 -3.67 48.28
C ALA A 60 -7.32 -3.65 46.79
N PRO A 61 -6.48 -4.59 46.32
CA PRO A 61 -6.23 -4.76 44.89
C PRO A 61 -7.56 -5.00 44.14
N GLY A 62 -7.71 -4.40 42.94
CA GLY A 62 -8.84 -4.72 42.07
C GLY A 62 -8.80 -6.19 41.62
N ASP A 63 -9.96 -6.74 41.28
CA ASP A 63 -10.06 -8.13 40.82
C ASP A 63 -9.25 -8.34 39.52
N PRO A 64 -8.46 -9.43 39.40
CA PRO A 64 -7.85 -9.79 38.13
C PRO A 64 -8.93 -10.06 37.09
N GLY A 65 -8.78 -9.55 35.87
CA GLY A 65 -9.66 -9.94 34.76
C GLY A 65 -9.67 -11.46 34.62
N GLU A 66 -10.86 -12.06 34.48
CA GLU A 66 -11.01 -13.51 34.44
C GLU A 66 -10.06 -14.14 33.40
N SER A 67 -9.17 -15.01 33.85
CA SER A 67 -8.30 -15.79 32.98
C SER A 67 -9.15 -16.83 32.26
N PHE A 68 -9.70 -16.46 31.10
CA PHE A 68 -10.40 -17.37 30.22
C PHE A 68 -9.39 -18.32 29.54
N VAL A 69 -9.50 -19.62 29.82
CA VAL A 69 -8.70 -20.66 29.17
C VAL A 69 -9.65 -21.54 28.36
N VAL A 70 -9.39 -21.69 27.06
CA VAL A 70 -10.17 -22.58 26.20
C VAL A 70 -9.86 -24.03 26.51
N ASP A 71 -10.85 -24.92 26.30
CA ASP A 71 -10.61 -26.36 26.37
C ASP A 71 -9.51 -26.75 25.38
N GLN A 72 -8.42 -27.28 25.93
CA GLN A 72 -7.22 -27.60 25.18
C GLN A 72 -7.40 -28.80 24.24
N SER A 73 -8.44 -29.61 24.45
CA SER A 73 -8.78 -30.75 23.60
C SER A 73 -9.52 -30.36 22.31
N LEU A 74 -10.02 -29.12 22.22
CA LEU A 74 -10.71 -28.64 21.03
C LEU A 74 -9.77 -28.56 19.82
N PRO A 75 -10.28 -28.85 18.60
CA PRO A 75 -9.56 -28.52 17.37
C PRO A 75 -9.23 -27.02 17.29
N PRO A 76 -8.13 -26.64 16.63
CA PRO A 76 -7.73 -25.24 16.46
C PRO A 76 -8.83 -24.28 16.00
N ILE A 77 -9.63 -24.65 15.00
CA ILE A 77 -10.72 -23.81 14.50
C ILE A 77 -11.84 -23.65 15.56
N GLU A 78 -12.13 -24.70 16.33
CA GLU A 78 -13.11 -24.62 17.42
C GLU A 78 -12.59 -23.74 18.57
N LYS A 79 -11.28 -23.76 18.85
CA LYS A 79 -10.65 -22.78 19.76
C LYS A 79 -10.85 -21.35 19.25
N ALA A 80 -10.71 -21.11 17.95
CA ALA A 80 -10.93 -19.79 17.36
C ALA A 80 -12.38 -19.32 17.56
N PHE A 81 -13.37 -20.18 17.28
CA PHE A 81 -14.78 -19.87 17.56
C PHE A 81 -15.01 -19.53 19.02
N VAL A 82 -14.51 -20.34 19.94
CA VAL A 82 -14.63 -20.09 21.39
C VAL A 82 -13.95 -18.77 21.79
N GLY A 83 -12.76 -18.49 21.26
CA GLY A 83 -12.00 -17.28 21.54
C GLY A 83 -12.75 -16.00 21.18
N VAL A 84 -13.44 -16.00 20.03
CA VAL A 84 -14.21 -14.83 19.55
C VAL A 84 -15.63 -14.74 20.14
N GLY A 85 -16.07 -15.67 20.99
CA GLY A 85 -17.39 -15.62 21.65
C GLY A 85 -18.39 -16.70 21.22
N GLY A 86 -17.97 -17.68 20.42
CA GLY A 86 -18.73 -18.89 20.08
C GLY A 86 -19.19 -18.95 18.62
N LYS A 87 -19.27 -20.18 18.08
CA LYS A 87 -19.65 -20.45 16.69
C LYS A 87 -21.06 -19.97 16.35
N ASP A 88 -22.03 -20.19 17.24
CA ASP A 88 -23.42 -19.75 17.05
C ASP A 88 -23.52 -18.22 16.98
N ALA A 89 -22.73 -17.50 17.79
CA ALA A 89 -22.70 -16.04 17.75
C ALA A 89 -22.09 -15.52 16.43
N VAL A 90 -21.03 -16.17 15.93
CA VAL A 90 -20.45 -15.86 14.61
C VAL A 90 -21.45 -16.13 13.50
N MET A 91 -22.17 -17.26 13.54
CA MET A 91 -23.20 -17.59 12.55
C MET A 91 -24.41 -16.65 12.63
N GLY A 92 -24.77 -16.19 13.82
CA GLY A 92 -25.82 -15.20 14.07
C GLY A 92 -25.43 -13.75 13.75
N LEU A 93 -24.20 -13.49 13.32
CA LEU A 93 -23.78 -12.17 12.89
C LEU A 93 -24.45 -11.80 11.56
N THR A 94 -25.25 -10.74 11.58
CA THR A 94 -26.05 -10.21 10.46
C THR A 94 -25.70 -8.77 10.14
N GLY A 95 -25.11 -8.02 11.07
CA GLY A 95 -24.61 -6.68 10.79
C GLY A 95 -23.57 -6.21 11.79
N LEU A 96 -22.82 -5.19 11.41
CA LEU A 96 -21.78 -4.54 12.22
C LEU A 96 -21.85 -3.02 12.05
N LYS A 97 -21.63 -2.29 13.14
CA LYS A 97 -21.18 -0.89 13.10
C LYS A 97 -19.88 -0.76 13.87
N ILE A 98 -18.85 -0.22 13.24
CA ILE A 98 -17.54 -0.02 13.84
C ILE A 98 -17.14 1.44 13.67
N GLN A 99 -16.74 2.08 14.75
CA GLN A 99 -16.14 3.41 14.70
C GLN A 99 -14.67 3.29 15.02
N SER A 100 -13.85 3.84 14.14
CA SER A 100 -12.41 3.71 14.22
C SER A 100 -11.69 5.00 13.89
N LYS A 101 -10.47 5.11 14.41
CA LYS A 101 -9.50 6.12 14.01
C LYS A 101 -8.15 5.47 13.81
N GLY A 102 -7.30 6.08 12.98
CA GLY A 102 -6.06 5.42 12.62
C GLY A 102 -5.15 6.25 11.74
N ALA A 103 -4.18 5.54 11.16
CA ALA A 103 -3.23 6.10 10.21
C ALA A 103 -2.98 5.12 9.06
N ARG A 104 -2.58 5.66 7.91
CA ARG A 104 -2.09 4.89 6.76
C ARG A 104 -0.71 5.39 6.32
N TRP A 105 0.06 4.47 5.77
CA TRP A 105 1.36 4.75 5.20
C TRP A 105 1.41 4.30 3.74
N LEU A 106 2.21 5.01 2.96
CA LEU A 106 2.50 4.75 1.56
C LEU A 106 3.91 4.18 1.45
N GLN A 107 4.01 2.95 0.95
CA GLN A 107 5.26 2.26 0.67
C GLN A 107 5.61 2.44 -0.82
N GLY A 108 6.89 2.35 -1.20
CA GLY A 108 7.33 2.47 -2.60
C GLY A 108 7.63 3.90 -3.07
N GLU A 109 7.10 4.91 -2.38
CA GLU A 109 7.18 6.33 -2.77
C GLU A 109 8.26 7.13 -2.02
N GLY A 110 9.25 6.44 -1.44
CA GLY A 110 10.31 7.05 -0.64
C GLY A 110 11.51 7.53 -1.45
N TYR A 111 12.43 8.25 -0.80
CA TYR A 111 13.65 8.74 -1.46
C TYR A 111 14.56 7.59 -1.94
N GLU A 112 14.80 6.58 -1.10
CA GLU A 112 15.53 5.36 -1.47
C GLU A 112 14.54 4.18 -1.63
N PRO A 113 14.86 3.13 -2.43
CA PRO A 113 13.98 1.96 -2.57
C PRO A 113 13.70 1.20 -1.28
N HIS A 114 14.54 1.37 -0.27
CA HIS A 114 14.38 0.78 1.05
C HIS A 114 13.94 1.80 2.10
N THR A 115 13.51 3.00 1.69
CA THR A 115 12.95 3.99 2.61
C THR A 115 11.68 3.39 3.23
N PRO A 116 11.55 3.43 4.56
CA PRO A 116 10.36 2.91 5.21
C PRO A 116 9.08 3.59 4.73
N ALA A 117 7.97 2.86 4.75
CA ALA A 117 6.65 3.41 4.41
C ALA A 117 6.41 4.77 5.09
N ILE A 118 5.95 5.75 4.32
CA ILE A 118 5.77 7.14 4.74
C ILE A 118 4.35 7.32 5.25
N LYS A 119 4.18 7.87 6.45
CA LYS A 119 2.82 8.16 6.96
C LYS A 119 2.21 9.29 6.15
N THR A 120 1.19 8.99 5.37
CA THR A 120 0.51 9.99 4.53
C THR A 120 -0.82 10.42 5.11
N THR A 121 -1.44 9.62 5.98
CA THR A 121 -2.84 9.83 6.34
C THR A 121 -3.11 9.59 7.81
N LEU A 122 -3.86 10.49 8.44
CA LEU A 122 -4.64 10.24 9.65
C LEU A 122 -6.11 10.14 9.27
N PHE A 123 -6.86 9.22 9.88
CA PHE A 123 -8.27 9.02 9.53
C PHE A 123 -9.19 8.76 10.71
N THR A 124 -10.47 9.05 10.50
CA THR A 124 -11.59 8.41 11.20
C THR A 124 -12.49 7.72 10.17
N VAL A 125 -13.06 6.59 10.55
CA VAL A 125 -14.02 5.85 9.71
C VAL A 125 -15.17 5.31 10.54
N ASP A 126 -16.39 5.50 10.03
CA ASP A 126 -17.58 4.80 10.48
C ASP A 126 -17.90 3.70 9.45
N VAL A 127 -17.78 2.44 9.85
CA VAL A 127 -18.11 1.27 9.04
C VAL A 127 -19.51 0.80 9.41
N THR A 128 -20.39 0.62 8.43
CA THR A 128 -21.70 -0.04 8.59
C THR A 128 -21.80 -1.19 7.60
N ALA A 129 -21.97 -2.42 8.09
CA ALA A 129 -22.13 -3.60 7.26
C ALA A 129 -23.49 -4.28 7.53
N ASP A 130 -24.25 -4.53 6.47
CA ASP A 130 -25.41 -5.43 6.46
C ASP A 130 -24.98 -6.72 5.77
N LEU A 131 -24.58 -7.70 6.56
CA LEU A 131 -24.04 -8.96 6.06
C LEU A 131 -25.14 -9.88 5.49
N ALA A 132 -26.40 -9.64 5.84
CA ALA A 132 -27.52 -10.42 5.31
C ALA A 132 -27.89 -9.97 3.90
N ALA A 133 -27.82 -8.67 3.62
CA ALA A 133 -28.08 -8.08 2.31
C ALA A 133 -26.82 -7.91 1.45
N ASP A 134 -25.64 -8.27 1.97
CA ASP A 134 -24.34 -8.09 1.34
C ASP A 134 -23.97 -6.62 1.03
N ASN A 135 -24.31 -5.71 1.95
CA ASN A 135 -24.05 -4.29 1.80
C ASN A 135 -22.99 -3.80 2.79
N LEU A 136 -22.21 -2.81 2.37
CA LEU A 136 -21.12 -2.23 3.14
C LEU A 136 -21.06 -0.73 2.89
N ARG A 137 -20.86 0.05 3.93
CA ARG A 137 -20.64 1.49 3.85
C ARG A 137 -19.47 1.89 4.75
N LEU A 138 -18.57 2.71 4.23
CA LEU A 138 -17.48 3.31 4.99
C LEU A 138 -17.53 4.82 4.81
N ASP A 139 -17.79 5.54 5.88
CA ASP A 139 -17.78 7.00 5.90
C ASP A 139 -16.42 7.48 6.43
N TRP A 140 -15.58 7.97 5.52
CA TRP A 140 -14.21 8.38 5.80
C TRP A 140 -14.11 9.88 6.06
N LYS A 141 -13.26 10.24 7.04
CA LYS A 141 -12.61 11.55 7.12
C LYS A 141 -11.12 11.32 7.18
N ARG A 142 -10.36 11.93 6.29
CA ARG A 142 -8.91 11.74 6.17
C ARG A 142 -8.21 13.08 6.15
N ASP A 143 -7.21 13.26 7.01
CA ASP A 143 -6.24 14.33 6.91
C ASP A 143 -5.00 13.73 6.25
N VAL A 144 -4.74 14.16 5.02
CA VAL A 144 -3.68 13.65 4.16
C VAL A 144 -2.55 14.68 4.08
N ASP A 145 -1.31 14.21 4.15
CA ASP A 145 -0.08 14.94 3.86
C ASP A 145 0.78 14.08 2.93
N VAL A 146 0.78 14.40 1.64
CA VAL A 146 1.50 13.65 0.60
C VAL A 146 1.95 14.63 -0.49
N LEU A 147 3.14 14.45 -1.07
CA LEU A 147 3.73 15.37 -2.07
C LEU A 147 3.82 16.83 -1.56
N GLY A 148 3.88 17.04 -0.24
CA GLY A 148 3.82 18.37 0.39
C GLY A 148 2.46 19.06 0.26
N ILE A 149 1.42 18.33 -0.13
CA ILE A 149 0.03 18.80 -0.19
C ILE A 149 -0.71 18.29 1.05
N GLN A 150 -1.25 19.23 1.82
CA GLN A 150 -2.10 18.94 2.96
C GLN A 150 -3.57 19.13 2.59
N ALA A 151 -4.38 18.08 2.76
CA ALA A 151 -5.79 18.08 2.40
C ALA A 151 -6.65 17.34 3.45
N SER A 152 -7.81 17.89 3.76
CA SER A 152 -8.85 17.20 4.52
C SER A 152 -9.92 16.67 3.57
N LEU A 153 -10.03 15.35 3.47
CA LEU A 153 -10.90 14.63 2.55
C LEU A 153 -12.07 14.00 3.30
N GLN A 154 -13.23 13.95 2.66
CA GLN A 154 -14.43 13.31 3.18
C GLN A 154 -15.16 12.61 2.05
N ALA A 155 -15.28 11.29 2.17
CA ALA A 155 -15.92 10.45 1.18
C ALA A 155 -16.62 9.27 1.86
N SER A 156 -17.68 8.79 1.21
CA SER A 156 -18.40 7.59 1.58
C SER A 156 -18.22 6.54 0.49
N GLU A 157 -17.64 5.39 0.82
CA GLU A 157 -17.65 4.20 -0.02
C GLU A 157 -18.94 3.43 0.29
N ILE A 158 -19.83 3.29 -0.69
CA ILE A 158 -21.15 2.65 -0.53
C ILE A 158 -21.20 1.45 -1.47
N ILE A 159 -21.36 0.25 -0.92
CA ILE A 159 -21.40 -1.02 -1.64
C ILE A 159 -22.75 -1.70 -1.37
N ALA A 160 -23.39 -2.16 -2.45
CA ALA A 160 -24.60 -2.98 -2.39
C ALA A 160 -24.43 -4.22 -3.27
N GLY A 161 -24.21 -5.38 -2.64
CA GLY A 161 -23.79 -6.60 -3.31
C GLY A 161 -22.47 -6.40 -4.08
N ASN A 162 -22.55 -6.62 -5.40
CA ASN A 162 -21.41 -6.51 -6.32
C ASN A 162 -21.23 -5.11 -6.93
N LEU A 163 -22.00 -4.12 -6.50
CA LEU A 163 -21.94 -2.76 -7.03
C LEU A 163 -21.48 -1.79 -5.95
N GLY A 164 -20.79 -0.72 -6.34
CA GLY A 164 -20.42 0.33 -5.41
C GLY A 164 -20.34 1.72 -6.02
N VAL A 165 -20.39 2.73 -5.16
CA VAL A 165 -20.22 4.15 -5.50
C VAL A 165 -19.36 4.80 -4.42
N ILE A 166 -18.52 5.74 -4.81
CA ILE A 166 -17.82 6.63 -3.91
C ILE A 166 -18.46 8.02 -4.03
N SER A 167 -18.94 8.54 -2.90
CA SER A 167 -19.61 9.85 -2.83
C SER A 167 -18.79 10.82 -2.00
N GLY A 168 -18.55 12.02 -2.50
CA GLY A 168 -17.74 13.04 -1.82
C GLY A 168 -16.42 13.30 -2.53
N ASN A 169 -15.39 13.71 -1.79
CA ASN A 169 -14.05 13.94 -2.32
C ASN A 169 -13.05 13.02 -1.61
N GLU A 170 -12.42 12.14 -2.39
CA GLU A 170 -11.36 11.24 -1.93
C GLU A 170 -9.97 11.57 -2.49
N SER A 171 -9.86 12.63 -3.31
CA SER A 171 -8.60 13.00 -3.96
C SER A 171 -8.05 14.34 -3.46
N ILE A 172 -6.73 14.41 -3.28
CA ILE A 172 -6.02 15.66 -2.96
C ILE A 172 -6.12 16.69 -4.10
N PHE A 173 -6.42 16.24 -5.33
CA PHE A 173 -6.62 17.10 -6.49
C PHE A 173 -8.07 17.55 -6.67
N GLY A 174 -8.99 17.08 -5.81
CA GLY A 174 -10.39 17.49 -5.84
C GLY A 174 -11.20 16.91 -7.00
N PHE A 175 -10.72 15.82 -7.63
CA PHE A 175 -11.50 15.11 -8.63
C PHE A 175 -12.76 14.52 -7.99
N PRO A 176 -13.94 14.71 -8.60
CA PRO A 176 -15.17 14.15 -8.05
C PRO A 176 -15.10 12.63 -8.10
N ALA A 177 -15.46 12.00 -6.98
CA ALA A 177 -15.68 10.56 -6.93
C ALA A 177 -16.91 10.16 -7.78
N GLY A 178 -17.13 8.87 -7.97
CA GLY A 178 -18.22 8.37 -8.81
C GLY A 178 -18.48 6.88 -8.63
N ASP A 179 -18.92 6.24 -9.70
CA ASP A 179 -19.12 4.78 -9.71
C ASP A 179 -17.82 4.06 -9.31
N MET A 180 -17.92 3.13 -8.36
CA MET A 180 -16.77 2.38 -7.87
C MET A 180 -16.44 1.27 -8.87
N LEU A 181 -15.20 1.23 -9.34
CA LEU A 181 -14.72 0.14 -10.18
C LEU A 181 -14.61 -1.17 -9.38
N SER A 182 -14.74 -2.30 -10.07
CA SER A 182 -14.82 -3.61 -9.40
C SER A 182 -13.53 -4.02 -8.70
N ASP A 183 -12.37 -3.50 -9.12
CA ASP A 183 -11.11 -3.69 -8.41
C ASP A 183 -11.10 -2.95 -7.06
N ARG A 184 -11.53 -1.69 -7.05
CA ARG A 184 -11.72 -0.93 -5.82
C ARG A 184 -12.74 -1.59 -4.89
N TRP A 185 -13.86 -2.09 -5.44
CA TRP A 185 -14.86 -2.86 -4.70
C TRP A 185 -14.25 -4.09 -4.01
N ALA A 186 -13.51 -4.92 -4.75
CA ALA A 186 -12.92 -6.13 -4.22
C ALA A 186 -11.85 -5.82 -3.15
N SER A 187 -11.01 -4.81 -3.41
CA SER A 187 -9.99 -4.35 -2.46
C SER A 187 -10.60 -3.87 -1.14
N VAL A 188 -11.66 -3.06 -1.18
CA VAL A 188 -12.36 -2.57 0.03
C VAL A 188 -12.97 -3.74 0.81
N ARG A 189 -13.56 -4.73 0.13
CA ARG A 189 -14.15 -5.90 0.80
C ARG A 189 -13.09 -6.79 1.44
N LYS A 190 -12.00 -7.11 0.72
CA LYS A 190 -10.87 -7.86 1.26
C LYS A 190 -10.26 -7.17 2.48
N GLN A 191 -10.09 -5.84 2.42
CA GLN A 191 -9.65 -5.04 3.57
C GLN A 191 -10.56 -5.25 4.79
N GLN A 192 -11.89 -5.20 4.61
CA GLN A 192 -12.82 -5.42 5.73
C GLN A 192 -12.81 -6.88 6.24
N TRP A 193 -12.59 -7.87 5.38
CA TRP A 193 -12.48 -9.27 5.79
C TRP A 193 -11.26 -9.52 6.67
N ILE A 194 -10.10 -8.99 6.27
CA ILE A 194 -8.87 -9.18 7.04
C ILE A 194 -8.81 -8.25 8.27
N LEU A 195 -9.55 -7.15 8.33
CA LEU A 195 -9.69 -6.39 9.57
C LEU A 195 -10.65 -7.06 10.57
N ASN A 196 -11.61 -7.86 10.09
CA ASN A 196 -12.66 -8.48 10.89
C ASN A 196 -12.68 -10.00 10.69
N PRO A 197 -11.77 -10.76 11.35
CA PRO A 197 -11.63 -12.19 11.12
C PRO A 197 -12.88 -13.01 11.46
N HIS A 198 -13.86 -12.44 12.16
CA HIS A 198 -15.21 -13.00 12.31
C HIS A 198 -15.87 -13.34 10.99
N LEU A 199 -15.62 -12.55 9.95
CA LEU A 199 -16.18 -12.76 8.61
C LEU A 199 -15.59 -14.03 7.96
N LEU A 200 -14.28 -14.24 8.12
CA LEU A 200 -13.60 -15.47 7.69
C LEU A 200 -14.07 -16.70 8.49
N LEU A 201 -14.23 -16.55 9.82
CA LEU A 201 -14.77 -17.61 10.66
C LEU A 201 -16.23 -17.96 10.29
N LYS A 202 -17.04 -16.96 9.92
CA LYS A 202 -18.41 -17.18 9.45
C LYS A 202 -18.44 -17.97 8.15
N GLN A 203 -17.54 -17.64 7.20
CA GLN A 203 -17.37 -18.41 5.96
C GLN A 203 -16.94 -19.85 6.27
N ALA A 204 -15.94 -20.06 7.13
CA ALA A 204 -15.47 -21.40 7.52
C ALA A 204 -16.52 -22.22 8.25
N ALA A 205 -17.41 -21.57 9.03
CA ALA A 205 -18.52 -22.24 9.69
C ALA A 205 -19.62 -22.65 8.70
N ALA A 206 -19.87 -21.85 7.66
CA ALA A 206 -20.84 -22.12 6.62
C ALA A 206 -20.34 -23.16 5.61
N ASP A 207 -19.05 -23.13 5.30
CA ASP A 207 -18.35 -24.07 4.43
C ASP A 207 -17.06 -24.58 5.10
N PRO A 208 -17.16 -25.71 5.83
CA PRO A 208 -15.99 -26.32 6.46
C PRO A 208 -14.94 -26.86 5.47
N THR A 209 -15.25 -26.98 4.17
CA THR A 209 -14.29 -27.48 3.18
C THR A 209 -13.16 -26.49 2.89
N MET A 210 -13.38 -25.20 3.18
CA MET A 210 -12.36 -24.15 3.12
C MET A 210 -11.19 -24.38 4.10
N ILE A 211 -11.34 -25.23 5.12
CA ILE A 211 -10.30 -25.45 6.12
C ILE A 211 -9.29 -26.49 5.60
N LEU A 212 -8.11 -26.04 5.17
CA LEU A 212 -7.10 -26.85 4.46
C LEU A 212 -6.20 -27.72 5.37
N ASP A 213 -6.64 -28.04 6.59
CA ASP A 213 -5.89 -28.70 7.69
C ASP A 213 -4.79 -27.85 8.39
N ASP A 214 -4.64 -28.08 9.70
CA ASP A 214 -3.74 -27.37 10.63
C ASP A 214 -2.25 -27.54 10.27
N LYS A 215 -1.53 -26.43 10.06
CA LYS A 215 -0.09 -26.41 9.75
C LYS A 215 0.80 -26.58 11.00
N GLY A 216 0.21 -26.87 12.14
CA GLY A 216 0.91 -27.08 13.40
C GLY A 216 0.91 -25.83 14.26
N VAL A 217 2.03 -25.56 14.93
CA VAL A 217 2.13 -24.47 15.89
C VAL A 217 3.26 -23.51 15.58
N ALA A 218 3.05 -22.24 15.91
CA ALA A 218 4.06 -21.20 15.88
C ALA A 218 4.15 -20.48 17.24
N LEU A 219 5.32 -19.90 17.53
CA LEU A 219 5.50 -18.98 18.63
C LEU A 219 5.29 -17.55 18.12
N LEU A 220 4.43 -16.80 18.80
CA LEU A 220 4.24 -15.36 18.59
C LEU A 220 4.19 -14.71 19.97
N ASP A 221 5.05 -13.72 20.18
CA ASP A 221 5.20 -12.98 21.45
C ASP A 221 5.30 -13.88 22.70
N GLY A 222 6.04 -14.99 22.56
CA GLY A 222 6.27 -15.95 23.64
C GLY A 222 5.09 -16.88 23.95
N THR A 223 4.01 -16.84 23.17
CA THR A 223 2.85 -17.73 23.33
C THR A 223 2.64 -18.63 22.12
N VAL A 224 2.13 -19.83 22.38
CA VAL A 224 1.90 -20.85 21.35
C VAL A 224 0.60 -20.57 20.61
N HIS A 225 0.64 -20.61 19.29
CA HIS A 225 -0.50 -20.44 18.42
C HIS A 225 -0.63 -21.64 17.49
N HIS A 226 -1.85 -22.12 17.29
CA HIS A 226 -2.18 -23.05 16.22
C HIS A 226 -2.32 -22.29 14.89
N LEU A 227 -1.97 -22.94 13.79
CA LEU A 227 -2.02 -22.36 12.45
C LEU A 227 -3.20 -22.94 11.67
N VAL A 228 -4.31 -22.21 11.65
CA VAL A 228 -5.50 -22.59 10.89
C VAL A 228 -5.42 -21.98 9.50
N VAL A 229 -5.33 -22.81 8.47
CA VAL A 229 -5.27 -22.36 7.07
C VAL A 229 -6.64 -22.45 6.43
N LEU A 230 -7.07 -21.34 5.83
CA LEU A 230 -8.28 -21.22 5.05
C LEU A 230 -7.92 -21.09 3.57
N GLU A 231 -8.61 -21.82 2.72
CA GLU A 231 -8.58 -21.65 1.27
C GLU A 231 -9.09 -20.26 0.89
N ASN A 232 -8.45 -19.66 -0.12
CA ASN A 232 -8.88 -18.40 -0.72
C ASN A 232 -8.35 -18.36 -2.15
N ASP A 233 -9.12 -17.73 -3.03
CA ASP A 233 -8.88 -17.72 -4.48
C ASP A 233 -7.55 -17.07 -4.87
N ILE A 234 -7.06 -16.10 -4.10
CA ILE A 234 -5.78 -15.42 -4.35
C ILE A 234 -4.63 -16.17 -3.69
N SER A 235 -4.69 -16.34 -2.37
CA SER A 235 -3.72 -17.15 -1.64
C SER A 235 -4.30 -17.63 -0.31
N PRO A 236 -3.89 -18.81 0.18
CA PRO A 236 -4.37 -19.31 1.47
C PRO A 236 -4.14 -18.33 2.62
N ILE A 237 -5.16 -18.15 3.45
CA ILE A 237 -5.10 -17.28 4.63
C ILE A 237 -4.77 -18.13 5.85
N THR A 238 -3.74 -17.76 6.61
CA THR A 238 -3.36 -18.46 7.85
C THR A 238 -3.71 -17.63 9.08
N LEU A 239 -4.55 -18.18 9.96
CA LEU A 239 -4.90 -17.61 11.26
C LEU A 239 -4.00 -18.18 12.36
N TYR A 240 -3.41 -17.31 13.16
CA TYR A 240 -2.63 -17.65 14.35
C TYR A 240 -3.57 -17.61 15.55
N VAL A 241 -4.08 -18.79 15.92
CA VAL A 241 -5.05 -18.97 17.00
C VAL A 241 -4.31 -19.31 18.28
N ASN A 242 -4.32 -18.40 19.25
CA ASN A 242 -3.68 -18.58 20.53
C ASN A 242 -4.18 -19.86 21.21
N GLN A 243 -3.26 -20.75 21.57
CA GLN A 243 -3.61 -22.05 22.11
C GLN A 243 -4.41 -21.95 23.42
N ALA A 244 -4.09 -20.96 24.27
CA ALA A 244 -4.69 -20.81 25.60
C ALA A 244 -6.02 -20.05 25.57
N THR A 245 -6.12 -19.00 24.75
CA THR A 245 -7.30 -18.09 24.76
C THR A 245 -8.23 -18.28 23.57
N GLY A 246 -7.78 -18.94 22.51
CA GLY A 246 -8.49 -19.04 21.23
C GLY A 246 -8.51 -17.73 20.44
N TRP A 247 -7.86 -16.67 20.91
CA TRP A 247 -7.81 -15.40 20.19
C TRP A 247 -6.99 -15.52 18.91
N ILE A 248 -7.44 -14.84 17.86
CA ILE A 248 -6.66 -14.70 16.64
C ILE A 248 -5.74 -13.50 16.86
N ASN A 249 -4.45 -13.74 17.06
CA ASN A 249 -3.50 -12.65 17.29
C ASN A 249 -2.82 -12.18 16.02
N LYS A 250 -2.80 -13.02 14.98
CA LYS A 250 -2.23 -12.69 13.68
C LYS A 250 -2.97 -13.41 12.56
N LEU A 251 -3.02 -12.79 11.39
CA LEU A 251 -3.41 -13.38 10.12
C LEU A 251 -2.27 -13.14 9.12
N THR A 252 -1.98 -14.11 8.26
CA THR A 252 -1.07 -13.93 7.13
C THR A 252 -1.69 -14.40 5.83
N LEU A 253 -1.37 -13.70 4.76
CA LEU A 253 -1.63 -14.10 3.38
C LEU A 253 -0.50 -13.55 2.51
N SER A 254 -0.43 -13.99 1.26
CA SER A 254 0.41 -13.34 0.27
C SER A 254 -0.48 -12.74 -0.83
N GLU A 255 0.02 -11.73 -1.53
CA GLU A 255 -0.71 -11.19 -2.68
C GLU A 255 0.21 -10.67 -3.78
N ASN A 256 -0.38 -10.26 -4.91
CA ASN A 256 0.37 -9.59 -5.96
C ASN A 256 0.54 -8.11 -5.65
N ASP A 257 1.71 -7.62 -5.98
CA ASP A 257 2.02 -6.22 -6.13
C ASP A 257 2.48 -5.92 -7.56
N ASN A 258 2.11 -4.76 -8.09
CA ASN A 258 2.41 -4.40 -9.48
C ASN A 258 3.92 -4.34 -9.75
N LEU A 259 4.73 -3.91 -8.78
CA LEU A 259 6.18 -3.82 -8.91
C LEU A 259 6.89 -5.01 -8.28
N HIS A 260 6.63 -5.24 -7.00
CA HIS A 260 7.32 -6.22 -6.17
C HIS A 260 6.86 -7.66 -6.37
N ARG A 261 5.75 -7.88 -7.08
CA ARG A 261 5.15 -9.19 -7.35
C ARG A 261 4.66 -9.86 -6.06
N ASP A 262 5.07 -11.08 -5.77
CA ASP A 262 4.56 -11.77 -4.58
C ASP A 262 5.04 -11.08 -3.30
N VAL A 263 4.11 -10.51 -2.54
CA VAL A 263 4.37 -9.83 -1.26
C VAL A 263 3.58 -10.45 -0.12
N ASP A 264 4.17 -10.47 1.07
CA ASP A 264 3.49 -10.95 2.27
C ASP A 264 2.67 -9.83 2.91
N VAL A 265 1.45 -10.17 3.34
CA VAL A 265 0.57 -9.30 4.11
C VAL A 265 0.28 -9.95 5.46
N GLU A 266 0.50 -9.19 6.53
CA GLU A 266 0.29 -9.63 7.90
C GLU A 266 -0.71 -8.71 8.58
N VAL A 267 -1.69 -9.26 9.29
CA VAL A 267 -2.61 -8.50 10.13
C VAL A 267 -2.42 -8.89 11.57
N LEU A 268 -2.24 -7.93 12.46
CA LEU A 268 -2.03 -8.13 13.89
C LEU A 268 -3.22 -7.61 14.68
N TYR A 269 -3.68 -8.38 15.66
CA TYR A 269 -4.88 -8.06 16.44
C TYR A 269 -4.58 -8.06 17.94
N TYR A 270 -4.95 -6.97 18.61
CA TYR A 270 -4.72 -6.76 20.03
C TYR A 270 -5.99 -6.31 20.76
N GLY A 271 -6.01 -6.52 22.08
CA GLY A 271 -7.08 -6.01 22.94
C GLY A 271 -8.44 -6.65 22.72
N TRP A 272 -8.49 -7.97 22.53
CA TRP A 272 -9.74 -8.72 22.35
C TRP A 272 -10.69 -8.57 23.56
N ALA A 273 -11.85 -7.95 23.33
CA ALA A 273 -12.88 -7.75 24.34
C ALA A 273 -14.29 -7.78 23.75
N ALA A 274 -15.29 -8.13 24.55
CA ALA A 274 -16.69 -8.11 24.12
C ALA A 274 -17.28 -6.70 24.27
N PRO A 275 -17.98 -6.14 23.26
CA PRO A 275 -18.69 -4.86 23.39
C PRO A 275 -19.85 -4.90 24.39
N ALA A 276 -20.40 -6.10 24.63
CA ALA A 276 -21.42 -6.39 25.63
C ALA A 276 -21.16 -7.75 26.29
N ALA A 277 -21.59 -7.92 27.54
CA ALA A 277 -21.37 -9.14 28.30
C ALA A 277 -21.92 -10.39 27.56
N GLY A 278 -21.07 -11.41 27.40
CA GLY A 278 -21.43 -12.66 26.72
C GLY A 278 -21.55 -12.59 25.19
N GLY A 279 -21.19 -11.46 24.57
CA GLY A 279 -21.22 -11.28 23.11
C GLY A 279 -19.93 -11.66 22.39
N LEU A 280 -19.92 -11.48 21.07
CA LEU A 280 -18.72 -11.58 20.24
C LEU A 280 -17.62 -10.63 20.75
N LYS A 281 -16.38 -11.11 20.78
CA LYS A 281 -15.21 -10.31 21.14
C LYS A 281 -14.55 -9.74 19.90
N PHE A 282 -14.10 -8.49 19.95
CA PHE A 282 -13.39 -7.82 18.87
C PHE A 282 -12.05 -7.28 19.38
N PRO A 283 -11.01 -7.21 18.54
CA PRO A 283 -9.79 -6.51 18.88
C PRO A 283 -10.05 -5.00 18.96
N SER A 284 -9.40 -4.32 19.89
CA SER A 284 -9.41 -2.85 19.99
C SER A 284 -8.43 -2.19 19.02
N ASP A 285 -7.33 -2.88 18.69
CA ASP A 285 -6.27 -2.38 17.83
C ASP A 285 -5.94 -3.41 16.75
N VAL A 286 -5.88 -2.95 15.51
CA VAL A 286 -5.57 -3.76 14.33
C VAL A 286 -4.50 -3.07 13.50
N TYR A 287 -3.51 -3.83 13.06
CA TYR A 287 -2.43 -3.34 12.21
C TYR A 287 -2.33 -4.20 10.96
N ILE A 288 -2.01 -3.60 9.82
CA ILE A 288 -1.62 -4.34 8.61
C ILE A 288 -0.18 -3.98 8.28
N ALA A 289 0.63 -5.00 8.09
CA ALA A 289 1.96 -4.89 7.53
C ALA A 289 2.03 -5.53 6.14
N ARG A 290 2.80 -4.92 5.23
CA ARG A 290 3.17 -5.47 3.93
C ARG A 290 4.69 -5.60 3.89
N SER A 291 5.18 -6.80 3.59
CA SER A 291 6.62 -7.11 3.58
C SER A 291 7.34 -6.70 4.87
N GLY A 292 6.66 -6.83 6.01
CA GLY A 292 7.17 -6.48 7.35
C GLY A 292 7.05 -5.01 7.74
N GLU A 293 6.50 -4.13 6.89
CA GLU A 293 6.31 -2.71 7.19
C GLU A 293 4.85 -2.37 7.45
N ILE A 294 4.57 -1.64 8.54
CA ILE A 294 3.21 -1.22 8.89
C ILE A 294 2.71 -0.18 7.89
N ILE A 295 1.62 -0.53 7.19
CA ILE A 295 0.96 0.34 6.20
C ILE A 295 -0.44 0.77 6.63
N HIS A 296 -0.99 0.14 7.67
CA HIS A 296 -2.27 0.50 8.26
C HIS A 296 -2.26 0.26 9.77
N GLN A 297 -2.86 1.19 10.49
CA GLN A 297 -3.16 1.07 11.92
C GLN A 297 -4.56 1.59 12.17
N GLU A 298 -5.36 0.82 12.89
CA GLU A 298 -6.72 1.18 13.28
C GLU A 298 -6.94 0.89 14.78
N ALA A 299 -7.45 1.89 15.49
CA ALA A 299 -7.96 1.77 16.85
C ALA A 299 -9.48 1.96 16.85
N ARG A 300 -10.21 1.00 17.41
CA ARG A 300 -11.67 0.94 17.44
C ARG A 300 -12.20 1.56 18.73
N SER A 301 -13.01 2.60 18.59
CA SER A 301 -13.68 3.24 19.72
C SER A 301 -14.99 2.58 20.10
N SER A 302 -15.66 1.94 19.15
CA SER A 302 -16.91 1.20 19.42
C SER A 302 -17.17 0.14 18.38
N VAL A 303 -17.81 -0.94 18.80
CA VAL A 303 -18.36 -1.98 17.94
C VAL A 303 -19.79 -2.29 18.39
N GLU A 304 -20.74 -2.24 17.47
CA GLU A 304 -22.13 -2.66 17.68
C GLU A 304 -22.41 -3.88 16.80
N VAL A 305 -22.94 -4.94 17.41
CA VAL A 305 -23.25 -6.22 16.76
C VAL A 305 -24.74 -6.28 16.46
N ASN A 306 -25.08 -6.63 15.22
CA ASN A 306 -26.46 -6.67 14.72
C ASN A 306 -27.26 -5.39 14.99
N PRO A 307 -26.70 -4.21 14.64
CA PRO A 307 -27.36 -2.93 14.86
C PRO A 307 -28.64 -2.83 14.03
N ALA A 308 -29.57 -1.98 14.47
CA ALA A 308 -30.59 -1.49 13.55
C ALA A 308 -29.93 -0.58 12.49
N ILE A 309 -30.15 -0.91 11.22
CA ILE A 309 -29.65 -0.14 10.07
C ILE A 309 -30.81 0.67 9.48
N ALA A 310 -30.57 1.96 9.24
CA ALA A 310 -31.60 2.84 8.71
C ALA A 310 -31.90 2.49 7.24
N ALA A 311 -33.16 2.64 6.84
CA ALA A 311 -33.51 2.51 5.43
C ALA A 311 -32.76 3.57 4.60
N GLY A 312 -32.26 3.16 3.43
CA GLY A 312 -31.50 4.01 2.52
C GLY A 312 -30.04 4.25 2.90
N THR A 313 -29.50 3.59 3.93
CA THR A 313 -28.07 3.70 4.29
C THR A 313 -27.14 3.35 3.12
N PHE A 314 -27.54 2.40 2.27
CA PHE A 314 -26.78 1.90 1.13
C PHE A 314 -27.32 2.38 -0.23
N ASP A 315 -28.26 3.33 -0.23
CA ASP A 315 -28.78 3.87 -1.49
C ASP A 315 -27.66 4.64 -2.22
N PHE A 316 -27.53 4.38 -3.51
CA PHE A 316 -26.60 5.11 -4.34
C PHE A 316 -27.11 6.52 -4.66
N PRO A 317 -26.21 7.51 -4.80
CA PRO A 317 -26.54 8.83 -5.32
C PRO A 317 -27.31 8.75 -6.65
N ALA A 318 -28.20 9.72 -6.86
CA ALA A 318 -28.98 9.78 -8.10
C ALA A 318 -28.05 9.94 -9.32
N GLY A 319 -28.24 9.09 -10.33
CA GLY A 319 -27.45 9.10 -11.56
C GLY A 319 -26.26 8.14 -11.56
N SER A 320 -25.94 7.50 -10.44
CA SER A 320 -24.96 6.41 -10.40
C SER A 320 -25.40 5.22 -11.25
N ASN A 321 -24.45 4.62 -11.97
CA ASN A 321 -24.67 3.43 -12.79
C ASN A 321 -23.44 2.49 -12.75
N PRO A 322 -23.04 2.04 -11.56
CA PRO A 322 -21.86 1.20 -11.42
C PRO A 322 -22.04 -0.14 -12.13
N MET A 323 -20.93 -0.65 -12.66
CA MET A 323 -20.87 -1.89 -13.42
C MET A 323 -19.97 -2.89 -12.72
N TYR A 324 -20.40 -4.16 -12.67
CA TYR A 324 -19.59 -5.23 -12.13
C TYR A 324 -18.81 -5.96 -13.24
N SER A 325 -17.54 -6.23 -12.96
CA SER A 325 -16.63 -7.01 -13.79
C SER A 325 -15.88 -7.99 -12.90
N GLU A 326 -16.11 -9.29 -13.13
CA GLU A 326 -15.48 -10.37 -12.36
C GLU A 326 -13.96 -10.37 -12.51
N MET A 327 -13.46 -10.07 -13.71
CA MET A 327 -12.02 -9.97 -13.98
C MET A 327 -11.37 -8.82 -13.22
N ASP A 328 -12.04 -7.66 -13.17
CA ASP A 328 -11.53 -6.50 -12.43
C ASP A 328 -11.61 -6.74 -10.92
N ALA A 329 -12.68 -7.39 -10.44
CA ALA A 329 -12.79 -7.80 -9.05
C ALA A 329 -11.64 -8.74 -8.63
N HIS A 330 -11.36 -9.78 -9.43
CA HIS A 330 -10.24 -10.69 -9.16
C HIS A 330 -8.89 -9.94 -9.14
N ARG A 331 -8.67 -8.99 -10.05
CA ARG A 331 -7.46 -8.14 -10.05
C ARG A 331 -7.36 -7.29 -8.78
N GLY A 332 -8.46 -6.66 -8.36
CA GLY A 332 -8.47 -5.82 -7.15
C GLY A 332 -8.29 -6.61 -5.87
N GLU A 333 -8.79 -7.84 -5.81
CA GLU A 333 -8.51 -8.76 -4.70
C GLU A 333 -7.04 -9.18 -4.68
N ALA A 334 -6.44 -9.45 -5.85
CA ALA A 334 -5.04 -9.83 -5.98
C ALA A 334 -4.07 -8.69 -5.64
N ASN A 335 -4.48 -7.43 -5.78
CA ASN A 335 -3.66 -6.23 -5.58
C ASN A 335 -4.21 -5.32 -4.47
N HIS A 336 -4.77 -5.88 -3.38
CA HIS A 336 -5.60 -5.06 -2.50
C HIS A 336 -4.83 -3.93 -1.82
N GLN A 337 -3.60 -4.17 -1.34
CA GLN A 337 -2.85 -3.12 -0.65
C GLN A 337 -2.39 -2.02 -1.59
N TRP A 338 -2.13 -2.31 -2.87
CA TRP A 338 -1.90 -1.27 -3.90
C TRP A 338 -3.05 -0.24 -3.89
N HIS A 339 -4.28 -0.71 -4.10
CA HIS A 339 -5.45 0.17 -4.11
C HIS A 339 -5.69 0.84 -2.75
N GLN A 340 -5.45 0.14 -1.62
CA GLN A 340 -5.66 0.71 -0.29
C GLN A 340 -4.64 1.78 0.10
N MET A 341 -3.36 1.61 -0.22
CA MET A 341 -2.30 2.58 0.11
C MET A 341 -2.48 3.88 -0.68
N PHE A 342 -2.67 3.77 -2.00
CA PHE A 342 -2.80 4.93 -2.90
C PHE A 342 -4.10 5.70 -2.67
N ALA A 343 -5.25 5.02 -2.66
CA ALA A 343 -6.52 5.71 -2.35
C ALA A 343 -6.55 6.22 -0.90
N GLY A 344 -5.92 5.51 0.03
CA GLY A 344 -5.75 5.95 1.42
C GLY A 344 -5.04 7.30 1.50
N SER A 345 -4.02 7.49 0.67
CA SER A 345 -3.22 8.71 0.52
C SER A 345 -3.85 9.78 -0.39
N GLY A 346 -5.11 9.60 -0.80
CA GLY A 346 -5.83 10.56 -1.64
C GLY A 346 -5.38 10.60 -3.11
N LEU A 347 -4.76 9.52 -3.58
CA LEU A 347 -4.28 9.31 -4.95
C LEU A 347 -4.88 8.01 -5.50
N PRO A 348 -6.22 7.89 -5.68
CA PRO A 348 -6.81 6.62 -6.09
C PRO A 348 -6.32 6.19 -7.48
N PHE A 349 -5.71 5.01 -7.55
CA PHE A 349 -5.33 4.32 -8.79
C PHE A 349 -6.22 3.10 -8.99
N ASP A 350 -7.46 3.37 -9.40
CA ASP A 350 -8.48 2.37 -9.67
C ASP A 350 -8.62 2.14 -11.18
N GLY A 351 -8.95 0.91 -11.58
CA GLY A 351 -9.00 0.51 -12.98
C GLY A 351 -7.62 0.34 -13.61
N GLN A 352 -7.61 -0.17 -14.84
CA GLN A 352 -6.42 -0.17 -15.68
C GLN A 352 -6.46 0.98 -16.67
N GLN A 353 -5.37 1.75 -16.73
CA GLN A 353 -5.24 2.85 -17.67
C GLN A 353 -4.64 2.35 -18.98
N THR A 354 -5.38 1.57 -19.77
CA THR A 354 -4.84 0.91 -20.98
C THR A 354 -4.95 1.72 -22.27
N PHE A 355 -5.49 2.94 -22.22
CA PHE A 355 -5.53 3.80 -23.40
C PHE A 355 -4.18 4.49 -23.63
N ILE A 356 -3.78 4.58 -24.90
CA ILE A 356 -2.54 5.25 -25.33
C ILE A 356 -2.89 6.29 -26.39
N ASN A 357 -2.70 7.57 -26.07
CA ASN A 357 -2.87 8.68 -27.00
C ASN A 357 -1.51 9.22 -27.44
N PRO A 358 -0.99 8.82 -28.62
CA PRO A 358 0.32 9.25 -29.08
C PRO A 358 0.28 10.69 -29.61
N VAL A 359 1.25 11.51 -29.19
CA VAL A 359 1.55 12.83 -29.75
C VAL A 359 2.95 12.81 -30.32
N GLU A 360 3.10 12.97 -31.64
CA GLU A 360 4.41 13.07 -32.27
C GLU A 360 5.03 14.45 -31.98
N LEU A 361 6.12 14.48 -31.20
CA LEU A 361 6.83 15.71 -30.83
C LEU A 361 7.86 16.10 -31.90
N ALA A 362 8.45 15.11 -32.55
CA ALA A 362 9.36 15.24 -33.68
C ALA A 362 9.29 13.94 -34.51
N PRO A 363 9.73 13.92 -35.78
CA PRO A 363 9.68 12.72 -36.61
C PRO A 363 10.30 11.49 -35.92
N GLY A 364 9.46 10.50 -35.58
CA GLY A 364 9.89 9.28 -34.89
C GLY A 364 10.07 9.41 -33.37
N VAL A 365 9.53 10.46 -32.75
CA VAL A 365 9.53 10.69 -31.30
C VAL A 365 8.10 10.97 -30.83
N PHE A 366 7.56 10.08 -30.01
CA PHE A 366 6.16 10.11 -29.60
C PHE A 366 6.05 10.22 -28.09
N HIS A 367 5.29 11.20 -27.61
CA HIS A 367 4.78 11.23 -26.26
C HIS A 367 3.53 10.36 -26.19
N LEU A 368 3.64 9.20 -25.57
CA LEU A 368 2.57 8.24 -25.39
C LEU A 368 1.79 8.62 -24.14
N MET A 369 0.77 9.47 -24.29
CA MET A 369 -0.02 9.94 -23.17
C MET A 369 -1.03 8.87 -22.76
N GLY A 370 -0.86 8.32 -21.56
CA GLY A 370 -1.85 7.47 -20.88
C GLY A 370 -2.87 8.31 -20.10
N GLY A 371 -3.37 7.75 -18.99
CA GLY A 371 -4.24 8.46 -18.06
C GLY A 371 -3.48 9.47 -17.22
N SER A 372 -3.07 9.08 -16.02
CA SER A 372 -2.25 9.91 -15.15
C SER A 372 -0.78 9.91 -15.53
N HIS A 373 -0.29 8.81 -16.13
CA HIS A 373 1.13 8.61 -16.46
C HIS A 373 1.36 8.49 -17.97
N HIS A 374 2.56 8.84 -18.41
CA HIS A 374 2.93 8.90 -19.82
C HIS A 374 4.31 8.26 -20.06
N SER A 375 4.57 7.86 -21.30
CA SER A 375 5.89 7.36 -21.73
C SER A 375 6.40 8.16 -22.93
N LEU A 376 7.70 8.10 -23.21
CA LEU A 376 8.27 8.56 -24.48
C LEU A 376 8.71 7.36 -25.32
N LEU A 377 8.30 7.32 -26.59
CA LEU A 377 8.77 6.32 -27.55
C LEU A 377 9.67 6.96 -28.59
N VAL A 378 10.87 6.42 -28.76
CA VAL A 378 11.88 6.93 -29.68
C VAL A 378 12.23 5.85 -30.69
N GLU A 379 12.04 6.14 -31.97
CA GLU A 379 12.36 5.21 -33.04
C GLU A 379 13.86 5.27 -33.35
N GLN A 380 14.64 4.22 -33.12
CA GLN A 380 16.02 4.15 -33.60
C GLN A 380 16.13 3.27 -34.86
N GLN A 381 17.31 3.21 -35.47
CA GLN A 381 17.57 2.36 -36.63
C GLN A 381 17.37 0.87 -36.28
N ASN A 382 17.84 0.46 -35.10
CA ASN A 382 17.88 -0.95 -34.67
C ASN A 382 16.68 -1.40 -33.83
N GLY A 383 15.72 -0.52 -33.54
CA GLY A 383 14.57 -0.82 -32.70
C GLY A 383 13.96 0.44 -32.10
N LEU A 384 13.25 0.29 -31.00
CA LEU A 384 12.59 1.39 -30.29
C LEU A 384 13.14 1.50 -28.86
N VAL A 385 13.31 2.73 -28.39
CA VAL A 385 13.59 3.03 -26.98
C VAL A 385 12.30 3.53 -26.36
N LEU A 386 11.83 2.85 -25.31
CA LEU A 386 10.72 3.31 -24.48
C LEU A 386 11.30 3.96 -23.22
N VAL A 387 10.89 5.18 -22.92
CA VAL A 387 11.19 5.88 -21.66
C VAL A 387 9.95 5.79 -20.79
N GLU A 388 10.12 5.19 -19.62
CA GLU A 388 9.12 4.88 -18.61
C GLU A 388 8.10 3.80 -18.98
N ALA A 389 7.73 2.98 -18.00
CA ALA A 389 6.70 1.95 -18.11
C ALA A 389 5.88 1.92 -16.80
N PRO A 390 4.88 2.82 -16.69
CA PRO A 390 4.23 3.10 -15.41
C PRO A 390 3.10 2.12 -15.07
N LEU A 391 2.56 2.29 -13.85
CA LEU A 391 1.35 1.70 -13.27
C LEU A 391 1.33 0.20 -13.05
N ASP A 392 1.11 -0.58 -14.10
CA ASP A 392 0.82 -2.01 -13.95
C ASP A 392 1.11 -2.79 -15.25
N GLN A 393 1.03 -4.11 -15.13
CA GLN A 393 1.25 -5.02 -16.25
C GLN A 393 0.30 -4.74 -17.43
N GLY A 394 -0.98 -4.43 -17.20
CA GLY A 394 -1.94 -4.17 -18.27
C GLY A 394 -1.67 -2.87 -19.01
N HIS A 395 -1.20 -1.83 -18.31
CA HIS A 395 -0.70 -0.62 -18.97
C HIS A 395 0.53 -0.92 -19.85
N ALA A 396 1.50 -1.68 -19.33
CA ALA A 396 2.67 -2.09 -20.11
C ALA A 396 2.31 -2.95 -21.33
N GLU A 397 1.35 -3.87 -21.20
CA GLU A 397 0.82 -4.66 -22.32
C GLU A 397 0.12 -3.77 -23.36
N ALA A 398 -0.59 -2.73 -22.93
CA ALA A 398 -1.19 -1.76 -23.84
C ALA A 398 -0.13 -0.95 -24.61
N LEU A 399 0.97 -0.55 -23.95
CA LEU A 399 2.13 0.06 -24.61
C LEU A 399 2.72 -0.89 -25.67
N LEU A 400 2.95 -2.16 -25.33
CA LEU A 400 3.45 -3.17 -26.28
C LEU A 400 2.51 -3.36 -27.47
N ALA A 401 1.20 -3.44 -27.23
CA ALA A 401 0.19 -3.59 -28.27
C ALA A 401 0.13 -2.37 -29.20
N HIS A 402 0.18 -1.16 -28.63
CA HIS A 402 0.24 0.08 -29.39
C HIS A 402 1.48 0.11 -30.29
N VAL A 403 2.66 -0.15 -29.71
CA VAL A 403 3.94 -0.18 -30.43
C VAL A 403 3.94 -1.21 -31.55
N SER A 404 3.47 -2.44 -31.29
CA SER A 404 3.39 -3.49 -32.31
C SER A 404 2.48 -3.11 -33.49
N THR A 405 1.45 -2.30 -33.24
CA THR A 405 0.54 -1.81 -34.29
C THR A 405 1.20 -0.74 -35.15
N VAL A 406 1.92 0.22 -34.54
CA VAL A 406 2.53 1.36 -35.25
C VAL A 406 3.87 0.99 -35.89
N PHE A 407 4.64 0.12 -35.23
CA PHE A 407 5.99 -0.29 -35.63
C PHE A 407 6.13 -1.82 -35.70
N PRO A 408 5.37 -2.51 -36.56
CA PRO A 408 5.27 -3.98 -36.57
C PRO A 408 6.59 -4.71 -36.83
N SER A 409 7.59 -4.02 -37.41
CA SER A 409 8.90 -4.59 -37.71
C SER A 409 10.01 -4.17 -36.75
N LYS A 410 9.71 -3.34 -35.73
CA LYS A 410 10.72 -2.84 -34.79
C LYS A 410 10.34 -3.21 -33.35
N PRO A 411 11.13 -4.07 -32.69
CA PRO A 411 10.89 -4.37 -31.28
C PRO A 411 11.31 -3.18 -30.39
N ILE A 412 10.76 -3.13 -29.18
CA ILE A 412 11.34 -2.33 -28.10
C ILE A 412 12.65 -3.00 -27.69
N THR A 413 13.77 -2.31 -27.89
CA THR A 413 15.11 -2.84 -27.55
C THR A 413 15.57 -2.37 -26.18
N HIS A 414 15.08 -1.22 -25.72
CA HIS A 414 15.41 -0.64 -24.43
C HIS A 414 14.16 -0.08 -23.75
N VAL A 415 14.08 -0.27 -22.42
CA VAL A 415 13.16 0.45 -21.54
C VAL A 415 13.98 1.22 -20.52
N ILE A 416 13.82 2.54 -20.47
CA ILE A 416 14.51 3.40 -19.50
C ILE A 416 13.55 3.66 -18.35
N ALA A 417 13.87 3.16 -17.16
CA ALA A 417 13.12 3.50 -15.96
C ALA A 417 13.60 4.86 -15.42
N THR A 418 12.71 5.82 -15.26
CA THR A 418 13.08 7.16 -14.78
C THR A 418 13.51 7.11 -13.32
N HIS A 419 12.78 6.39 -12.47
CA HIS A 419 13.11 6.16 -11.07
C HIS A 419 12.34 4.96 -10.52
N HIS A 420 12.61 4.63 -9.26
CA HIS A 420 12.10 3.44 -8.58
C HIS A 420 10.66 3.51 -8.05
N HIS A 421 10.01 4.69 -8.02
CA HIS A 421 8.66 4.84 -7.47
C HIS A 421 7.65 3.91 -8.15
N ASP A 422 6.69 3.44 -7.36
CA ASP A 422 5.87 2.28 -7.68
C ASP A 422 5.00 2.55 -8.92
N ASP A 423 4.44 3.74 -9.00
CA ASP A 423 3.58 4.22 -10.08
C ASP A 423 4.32 4.50 -11.41
N HIS A 424 5.64 4.69 -11.38
CA HIS A 424 6.47 4.88 -12.59
C HIS A 424 7.17 3.61 -13.10
N SER A 425 7.36 2.61 -12.24
CA SER A 425 8.26 1.49 -12.51
C SER A 425 7.58 0.12 -12.63
N SER A 426 6.33 -0.01 -12.18
CA SER A 426 5.60 -1.28 -12.11
C SER A 426 5.48 -2.05 -13.44
N GLY A 427 5.48 -1.34 -14.58
CA GLY A 427 5.41 -1.94 -15.91
C GLY A 427 6.76 -2.39 -16.49
N VAL A 428 7.89 -2.00 -15.90
CA VAL A 428 9.24 -2.25 -16.46
C VAL A 428 9.51 -3.74 -16.65
N ARG A 429 9.13 -4.57 -15.66
CA ARG A 429 9.35 -6.02 -15.74
C ARG A 429 8.61 -6.65 -16.92
N THR A 430 7.41 -6.16 -17.24
CA THR A 430 6.62 -6.62 -18.39
C THR A 430 7.31 -6.27 -19.72
N ILE A 431 7.85 -5.05 -19.86
CA ILE A 431 8.59 -4.65 -21.07
C ILE A 431 9.90 -5.43 -21.20
N ALA A 432 10.59 -5.69 -20.09
CA ALA A 432 11.80 -6.51 -20.05
C ALA A 432 11.52 -7.97 -20.47
N ALA A 433 10.38 -8.53 -20.07
CA ALA A 433 9.94 -9.87 -20.49
C ALA A 433 9.74 -9.96 -22.01
N ALA A 434 9.38 -8.86 -22.67
CA ALA A 434 9.26 -8.75 -24.12
C ALA A 434 10.63 -8.65 -24.85
N GLY A 435 11.73 -8.70 -24.11
CA GLY A 435 13.10 -8.75 -24.65
C GLY A 435 13.87 -7.43 -24.60
N ALA A 436 13.33 -6.39 -23.96
CA ALA A 436 14.02 -5.12 -23.81
C ALA A 436 15.18 -5.19 -22.81
N THR A 437 16.24 -4.44 -23.09
CA THR A 437 17.30 -4.13 -22.11
C THR A 437 16.78 -3.06 -21.16
N VAL A 438 16.90 -3.28 -19.86
CA VAL A 438 16.52 -2.26 -18.87
C VAL A 438 17.65 -1.26 -18.72
N VAL A 439 17.34 0.03 -18.81
CA VAL A 439 18.27 1.12 -18.49
C VAL A 439 17.77 1.78 -17.21
N ALA A 440 18.59 1.77 -16.17
CA ALA A 440 18.22 2.30 -14.86
C ALA A 440 19.43 2.95 -14.18
N SER A 441 19.18 3.77 -13.15
CA SER A 441 20.25 4.39 -12.38
C SER A 441 21.09 3.35 -11.64
N ALA A 442 22.40 3.54 -11.60
CA ALA A 442 23.31 2.72 -10.80
C ALA A 442 23.01 2.82 -9.29
N ALA A 443 22.42 3.93 -8.84
CA ALA A 443 22.14 4.22 -7.43
C ALA A 443 21.21 3.17 -6.79
N SER A 444 20.25 2.64 -7.55
CA SER A 444 19.25 1.67 -7.10
C SER A 444 19.48 0.27 -7.68
N SER A 445 20.71 -0.07 -8.07
CA SER A 445 21.00 -1.31 -8.79
C SER A 445 20.58 -2.60 -8.07
N THR A 446 20.69 -2.65 -6.75
CA THR A 446 20.21 -3.79 -5.95
C THR A 446 18.71 -3.99 -6.10
N PHE A 447 17.94 -2.90 -6.09
CA PHE A 447 16.49 -2.91 -6.24
C PHE A 447 16.08 -3.42 -7.62
N TRP A 448 16.64 -2.86 -8.70
CA TRP A 448 16.31 -3.30 -10.06
C TRP A 448 16.63 -4.78 -10.32
N ASN A 449 17.77 -5.27 -9.81
CA ASN A 449 18.09 -6.70 -9.92
C ASN A 449 17.08 -7.58 -9.15
N HIS A 450 16.57 -7.09 -8.02
CA HIS A 450 15.54 -7.79 -7.24
C HIS A 450 14.20 -7.82 -8.00
N ILE A 451 13.70 -6.67 -8.47
CA ILE A 451 12.42 -6.58 -9.21
C ILE A 451 12.42 -7.47 -10.45
N LEU A 452 13.50 -7.48 -11.23
CA LEU A 452 13.60 -8.31 -12.45
C LEU A 452 13.68 -9.81 -12.16
N THR A 453 13.90 -10.22 -10.91
CA THR A 453 13.97 -11.62 -10.50
C THR A 453 12.91 -12.01 -9.48
N ALA A 454 12.00 -11.08 -9.13
CA ALA A 454 10.94 -11.29 -8.17
C ALA A 454 10.02 -12.43 -8.60
N ARG A 455 9.61 -13.26 -7.64
CA ARG A 455 8.66 -14.35 -7.88
C ARG A 455 7.27 -13.75 -8.09
N SER A 456 6.57 -14.24 -9.11
CA SER A 456 5.20 -13.82 -9.42
C SER A 456 4.33 -15.07 -9.56
N SER A 457 4.00 -15.70 -8.43
CA SER A 457 3.23 -16.96 -8.37
C SER A 457 1.74 -16.75 -8.19
N ILE A 458 1.36 -15.62 -7.58
CA ILE A 458 -0.02 -15.32 -7.21
C ILE A 458 -0.78 -14.77 -8.42
N PHE A 459 -0.14 -13.83 -9.12
CA PHE A 459 -0.64 -13.30 -10.38
C PHE A 459 0.47 -13.38 -11.44
N PRO A 460 0.72 -14.56 -12.04
CA PRO A 460 1.90 -14.79 -12.88
C PRO A 460 1.93 -13.92 -14.12
N ASP A 461 3.04 -13.19 -14.30
CA ASP A 461 3.29 -12.38 -15.48
C ASP A 461 4.08 -13.13 -16.58
N ALA A 462 4.38 -12.41 -17.67
CA ALA A 462 5.15 -12.94 -18.79
C ALA A 462 6.56 -13.41 -18.39
N MET A 463 7.20 -12.75 -17.42
CA MET A 463 8.55 -13.10 -16.97
C MET A 463 8.56 -14.33 -16.06
N GLU A 464 7.49 -14.58 -15.30
CA GLU A 464 7.34 -15.85 -14.59
C GLU A 464 7.06 -17.01 -15.55
N THR A 465 6.12 -16.83 -16.46
CA THR A 465 5.67 -17.89 -17.37
C THR A 465 6.73 -18.26 -18.42
N ASN A 466 7.52 -17.29 -18.87
CA ASN A 466 8.65 -17.50 -19.77
C ASN A 466 9.88 -16.71 -19.28
N PRO A 467 10.69 -17.28 -18.37
CA PRO A 467 11.82 -16.58 -17.77
C PRO A 467 12.85 -16.10 -18.79
N VAL A 468 13.02 -14.78 -18.85
CA VAL A 468 14.07 -14.10 -19.62
C VAL A 468 15.03 -13.41 -18.65
N LYS A 469 16.34 -13.62 -18.86
CA LYS A 469 17.35 -12.83 -18.15
C LYS A 469 17.51 -11.48 -18.84
N ALA A 470 16.71 -10.49 -18.43
CA ALA A 470 16.81 -9.13 -18.96
C ALA A 470 18.20 -8.53 -18.65
N PRO A 471 18.94 -8.07 -19.66
CA PRO A 471 20.17 -7.32 -19.41
C PRO A 471 19.84 -5.94 -18.83
N VAL A 472 20.74 -5.43 -17.98
CA VAL A 472 20.61 -4.10 -17.37
C VAL A 472 21.82 -3.25 -17.73
N MET A 473 21.55 -2.02 -18.14
CA MET A 473 22.54 -0.96 -18.38
C MET A 473 22.40 0.10 -17.29
N TRP A 474 23.51 0.46 -16.66
CA TRP A 474 23.51 1.37 -15.52
C TRP A 474 23.89 2.78 -15.94
N VAL A 475 22.98 3.73 -15.71
CA VAL A 475 23.31 5.16 -15.82
C VAL A 475 24.21 5.52 -14.63
N PRO A 476 25.41 6.07 -14.87
CA PRO A 476 26.33 6.42 -13.79
C PRO A 476 25.78 7.61 -12.98
N GLU A 477 26.22 7.72 -11.72
CA GLU A 477 25.85 8.83 -10.84
C GLU A 477 26.29 10.20 -11.39
N LEU A 478 27.38 10.23 -12.17
CA LEU A 478 27.90 11.41 -12.85
C LEU A 478 28.06 11.14 -14.35
N GLY A 479 27.65 12.10 -15.18
CA GLY A 479 27.70 12.00 -16.63
C GLY A 479 26.41 11.41 -17.21
N SER A 480 26.53 10.69 -18.33
CA SER A 480 25.39 10.09 -19.02
C SER A 480 25.68 8.68 -19.49
N LEU A 481 24.60 7.94 -19.72
CA LEU A 481 24.60 6.77 -20.57
C LEU A 481 23.96 7.13 -21.91
N ASN A 482 24.65 6.81 -23.01
CA ASN A 482 24.18 7.13 -24.37
C ASN A 482 23.78 5.85 -25.11
N LEU A 483 22.60 5.89 -25.71
CA LEU A 483 22.15 4.92 -26.70
C LEU A 483 22.34 5.54 -28.09
N ASP A 484 23.44 5.15 -28.74
CA ASP A 484 23.87 5.73 -30.01
C ASP A 484 22.90 5.40 -31.15
N ASP A 485 22.55 6.43 -31.93
CA ASP A 485 21.84 6.32 -33.20
C ASP A 485 22.17 7.52 -34.08
N ASN A 486 22.21 7.35 -35.40
CA ASN A 486 22.59 8.42 -36.32
C ASN A 486 21.53 9.53 -36.43
N ALA A 487 20.26 9.23 -36.18
CA ALA A 487 19.15 10.16 -36.35
C ALA A 487 18.57 10.62 -35.00
N ARG A 488 18.43 9.70 -34.05
CA ARG A 488 17.78 9.91 -32.74
C ARG A 488 18.61 9.27 -31.62
N PRO A 489 19.84 9.77 -31.36
CA PRO A 489 20.60 9.35 -30.18
C PRO A 489 19.81 9.72 -28.91
N VAL A 490 19.92 8.88 -27.87
CA VAL A 490 19.25 9.09 -26.58
C VAL A 490 20.30 9.13 -25.48
N SER A 491 20.22 10.11 -24.58
CA SER A 491 21.11 10.26 -23.43
C SER A 491 20.31 10.27 -22.14
N ALA A 492 20.64 9.37 -21.21
CA ALA A 492 20.04 9.35 -19.88
C ALA A 492 21.03 9.91 -18.84
N TYR A 493 20.53 10.78 -17.96
CA TYR A 493 21.32 11.47 -16.94
C TYR A 493 20.70 11.26 -15.57
N HIS A 494 21.53 10.90 -14.60
CA HIS A 494 21.10 10.90 -13.20
C HIS A 494 21.05 12.33 -12.67
N ILE A 495 19.94 12.69 -12.01
CA ILE A 495 19.70 14.01 -11.47
C ILE A 495 19.53 13.90 -9.95
N LYS A 496 20.38 14.66 -9.25
CA LYS A 496 20.27 14.79 -7.81
C LYS A 496 19.05 15.64 -7.46
N THR A 497 18.15 15.08 -6.68
CA THR A 497 16.93 15.73 -6.17
C THR A 497 16.61 15.20 -4.77
N ASP A 498 15.66 15.80 -4.07
CA ASP A 498 15.09 15.27 -2.83
C ASP A 498 13.89 14.32 -3.07
N HIS A 499 13.43 14.18 -4.33
CA HIS A 499 12.31 13.31 -4.71
C HIS A 499 12.66 11.81 -4.65
N ALA A 500 13.67 11.40 -5.41
CA ALA A 500 14.17 10.03 -5.45
C ALA A 500 15.68 10.01 -5.67
N ALA A 501 16.35 9.05 -5.04
CA ALA A 501 17.80 8.89 -5.05
C ALA A 501 18.36 8.39 -6.39
N ASP A 502 17.48 7.91 -7.26
CA ASP A 502 17.85 7.24 -8.51
C ASP A 502 17.23 7.89 -9.75
N LEU A 503 16.76 9.13 -9.61
CA LEU A 503 16.00 9.85 -10.63
C LEU A 503 16.82 10.14 -11.89
N LEU A 504 16.25 9.81 -13.05
CA LEU A 504 16.80 10.04 -14.36
C LEU A 504 15.96 11.03 -15.17
N ILE A 505 16.63 11.89 -15.93
CA ILE A 505 16.05 12.58 -17.09
C ILE A 505 16.62 11.98 -18.38
N VAL A 506 15.83 12.01 -19.45
CA VAL A 506 16.22 11.47 -20.75
C VAL A 506 16.14 12.56 -21.80
N HIS A 507 17.23 12.79 -22.54
CA HIS A 507 17.34 13.84 -23.54
C HIS A 507 17.69 13.28 -24.92
N LEU A 508 17.05 13.83 -25.95
CA LEU A 508 17.27 13.56 -27.37
C LEU A 508 17.92 14.78 -28.02
N PRO A 509 19.27 14.84 -28.09
CA PRO A 509 19.96 16.06 -28.50
C PRO A 509 19.70 16.48 -29.94
N SER A 510 19.37 15.54 -30.84
CA SER A 510 19.06 15.89 -32.24
C SER A 510 17.67 16.49 -32.43
N GLN A 511 16.73 16.19 -31.53
CA GLN A 511 15.34 16.67 -31.59
C GLN A 511 15.07 17.80 -30.62
N ASN A 512 16.01 18.06 -29.70
CA ASN A 512 15.87 18.96 -28.57
C ASN A 512 14.60 18.69 -27.75
N VAL A 513 14.41 17.42 -27.41
CA VAL A 513 13.32 16.92 -26.56
C VAL A 513 13.92 16.28 -25.31
N LEU A 514 13.36 16.61 -24.14
CA LEU A 514 13.69 16.00 -22.86
C LEU A 514 12.43 15.40 -22.24
N PHE A 515 12.59 14.24 -21.62
CA PHE A 515 11.57 13.57 -20.82
C PHE A 515 12.00 13.51 -19.36
N GLN A 516 11.07 13.77 -18.45
CA GLN A 516 11.24 13.69 -17.01
C GLN A 516 9.94 13.24 -16.36
N SER A 517 10.04 12.67 -15.16
CA SER A 517 8.89 12.32 -14.33
C SER A 517 9.08 12.93 -12.95
N ASP A 518 7.96 13.36 -12.35
CA ASP A 518 7.87 13.96 -11.01
C ASP A 518 8.71 15.20 -10.68
N MET A 519 9.43 15.73 -11.66
CA MET A 519 10.07 17.04 -11.53
C MET A 519 9.17 18.19 -11.96
N LEU A 520 8.28 17.93 -12.91
CA LEU A 520 7.35 18.92 -13.47
C LEU A 520 6.10 18.24 -14.05
N SER A 521 4.91 18.71 -13.67
CA SER A 521 3.68 18.36 -14.41
C SER A 521 3.57 19.23 -15.67
N SER A 522 3.75 18.62 -16.85
CA SER A 522 3.92 19.34 -18.12
C SER A 522 2.61 19.53 -18.90
N GLY A 523 2.52 20.55 -19.76
CA GLY A 523 1.39 20.72 -20.69
C GLY A 523 0.33 21.75 -20.30
N GLY A 524 0.61 22.58 -19.30
CA GLY A 524 -0.23 23.72 -18.91
C GLY A 524 0.60 24.87 -18.35
N PRO A 525 -0.04 25.93 -17.83
CA PRO A 525 0.65 26.91 -16.99
C PRO A 525 1.32 26.16 -15.83
N ILE A 526 2.64 26.29 -15.72
CA ILE A 526 3.38 25.66 -14.63
C ILE A 526 2.93 26.29 -13.32
N MET A 527 2.33 25.48 -12.46
CA MET A 527 1.92 25.88 -11.12
C MET A 527 2.63 25.00 -10.11
N PHE A 528 3.24 25.63 -9.12
CA PHE A 528 3.90 24.92 -8.04
C PHE A 528 2.96 24.79 -6.84
N PHE A 529 2.76 23.54 -6.43
CA PHE A 529 2.09 23.18 -5.19
C PHE A 529 3.03 22.26 -4.39
N GLY A 530 2.97 22.27 -3.06
CA GLY A 530 3.78 21.39 -2.23
C GLY A 530 5.28 21.41 -2.60
N VAL A 531 5.84 20.22 -2.88
CA VAL A 531 7.27 20.04 -3.21
C VAL A 531 7.65 20.39 -4.66
N PHE A 532 6.67 20.61 -5.55
CA PHE A 532 6.93 20.68 -6.99
C PHE A 532 7.81 21.86 -7.43
N ALA A 533 7.89 22.95 -6.66
CA ALA A 533 8.83 24.05 -6.96
C ALA A 533 10.29 23.63 -6.82
N ALA A 534 10.60 22.82 -5.79
CA ALA A 534 11.95 22.33 -5.55
C ALA A 534 12.35 21.33 -6.64
N ASN A 535 11.49 20.36 -6.96
CA ASN A 535 11.77 19.39 -8.00
C ASN A 535 11.93 20.07 -9.38
N ALA A 536 11.12 21.08 -9.71
CA ALA A 536 11.26 21.84 -10.94
C ALA A 536 12.57 22.64 -11.00
N LYS A 537 13.06 23.13 -9.85
CA LYS A 537 14.37 23.79 -9.74
C LYS A 537 15.51 22.79 -9.95
N ASP A 538 15.40 21.58 -9.39
CA ASP A 538 16.38 20.51 -9.61
C ASP A 538 16.43 20.11 -11.10
N LEU A 539 15.29 20.07 -11.79
CA LEU A 539 15.23 19.83 -13.24
C LEU A 539 15.98 20.91 -14.01
N HIS A 540 15.72 22.18 -13.70
CA HIS A 540 16.42 23.31 -14.31
C HIS A 540 17.94 23.18 -14.11
N ASP A 541 18.38 22.95 -12.88
CA ASP A 541 19.80 22.86 -12.55
C ASP A 541 20.45 21.64 -13.19
N GLY A 542 19.73 20.51 -13.27
CA GLY A 542 20.13 19.31 -13.97
C GLY A 542 20.35 19.53 -15.47
N ILE A 543 19.45 20.26 -16.13
CA ILE A 543 19.58 20.65 -17.53
C ILE A 543 20.85 21.49 -17.74
N MET A 544 21.06 22.49 -16.89
CA MET A 544 22.20 23.41 -17.00
C MET A 544 23.53 22.71 -16.70
N ALA A 545 23.59 21.89 -15.64
CA ALA A 545 24.80 21.20 -15.21
C ALA A 545 25.30 20.18 -16.23
N ASN A 546 24.39 19.56 -16.99
CA ASN A 546 24.71 18.60 -18.03
C ASN A 546 24.93 19.24 -19.42
N GLY A 547 24.85 20.57 -19.52
CA GLY A 547 25.07 21.29 -20.78
C GLY A 547 24.05 20.93 -21.87
N ILE A 548 22.82 20.59 -21.48
CA ILE A 548 21.72 20.28 -22.40
C ILE A 548 21.32 21.57 -23.14
N ASP A 549 21.05 21.45 -24.45
CA ASP A 549 20.78 22.59 -25.33
C ASP A 549 19.42 23.24 -25.06
N ALA A 550 19.37 24.11 -24.07
CA ALA A 550 18.16 24.80 -23.61
C ALA A 550 17.35 25.59 -24.67
N PRO A 551 17.94 26.24 -25.69
CA PRO A 551 17.19 27.00 -26.69
C PRO A 551 16.17 26.16 -27.46
N ASN A 552 14.88 26.41 -27.22
CA ASN A 552 13.74 25.66 -27.77
C ASN A 552 13.62 24.21 -27.28
N LEU A 553 14.26 23.87 -26.15
CA LEU A 553 14.11 22.56 -25.53
C LEU A 553 12.64 22.32 -25.16
N VAL A 554 12.08 21.24 -25.71
CA VAL A 554 10.74 20.75 -25.37
C VAL A 554 10.85 19.75 -24.23
N ILE A 555 10.13 19.99 -23.14
CA ILE A 555 10.08 19.16 -21.95
C ILE A 555 8.75 18.41 -21.97
N ALA A 556 8.81 17.10 -22.20
CA ALA A 556 7.72 16.17 -22.00
C ALA A 556 7.74 15.64 -20.56
N GLY A 557 6.57 15.48 -19.96
CA GLY A 557 6.42 14.97 -18.59
C GLY A 557 5.81 13.59 -18.57
N GLY A 558 6.26 12.74 -17.64
CA GLY A 558 5.56 11.52 -17.24
C GLY A 558 4.17 11.81 -16.66
N HIS A 559 3.94 13.05 -16.20
CA HIS A 559 2.63 13.56 -15.82
C HIS A 559 2.25 14.84 -16.55
N GLY A 560 0.95 15.11 -16.57
CA GLY A 560 0.35 16.35 -17.02
C GLY A 560 -0.55 16.17 -18.22
N ALA A 561 -0.56 17.13 -19.13
CA ALA A 561 -1.43 17.16 -20.31
C ALA A 561 -0.66 17.42 -21.61
N GLY A 562 0.67 17.34 -21.60
CA GLY A 562 1.48 17.64 -22.78
C GLY A 562 2.92 18.02 -22.43
N THR A 563 3.40 19.09 -23.07
CA THR A 563 4.80 19.54 -22.96
C THR A 563 4.88 21.01 -22.52
N ASN A 564 6.04 21.38 -21.99
CA ASN A 564 6.43 22.77 -21.76
C ASN A 564 7.76 23.07 -22.46
N THR A 565 8.13 24.35 -22.55
CA THR A 565 9.46 24.75 -22.99
C THR A 565 10.37 25.04 -21.80
N PHE A 566 11.69 24.97 -22.00
CA PHE A 566 12.64 25.41 -20.97
C PHE A 566 12.45 26.87 -20.56
N SER A 567 12.05 27.75 -21.50
CA SER A 567 11.74 29.15 -21.18
C SER A 567 10.52 29.29 -20.28
N GLU A 568 9.50 28.45 -20.43
CA GLU A 568 8.33 28.44 -19.53
C GLU A 568 8.73 27.97 -18.14
N LEU A 569 9.59 26.95 -18.03
CA LEU A 569 10.15 26.50 -16.76
C LEU A 569 10.93 27.63 -16.06
N GLN A 570 11.81 28.33 -16.78
CA GLN A 570 12.56 29.46 -16.22
C GLN A 570 11.63 30.59 -15.77
N ALA A 571 10.64 30.93 -16.59
CA ALA A 571 9.67 31.96 -16.25
C ALA A 571 8.86 31.60 -14.99
N ALA A 572 8.45 30.33 -14.86
CA ALA A 572 7.74 29.85 -13.67
C ALA A 572 8.61 29.90 -12.40
N LEU A 573 9.89 29.58 -12.53
CA LEU A 573 10.89 29.66 -11.44
C LEU A 573 11.36 31.10 -11.13
N GLY A 574 11.04 32.07 -12.00
CA GLY A 574 11.49 33.46 -11.88
C GLY A 574 12.97 33.68 -12.21
N LEU A 575 13.51 32.90 -13.15
CA LEU A 575 14.92 32.91 -13.59
C LEU A 575 15.17 33.70 -14.87
#